data_AF-A0AAV2JZS9-F1
#
_entry.id   AF-A0AAV2JZS9-F1
#
_cell.length_a   1.000
_cell.length_b   1.000
_cell.length_c   1.000
_cell.angle_alpha   90.00
_cell.angle_beta   90.00
_cell.angle_gamma   90.00
#
_symmetry.space_group_name_H-M   'P 1'
#
loop_
_entity.id
_entity.type
_entity.pdbx_description
1 polymer ?
#
loop_
_entity_poly.entity_id
_entity_poly.type
_entity_poly.pdbx_seq_one_letter_code
_entity_poly.pdbx_strand_id
1 'polypeptide(L)'
;MLSPYGPHGVRTDGSVLCPGVLHGVVSLRLYHQQNQDRTWSEAVSDCAALNLTLASIRTSDQNSAARPDSGKVWTGLSRVWDWTGAGPAEPISANEEWFEQWAPDEPWDKKNCTALRTSDGLWVSKDCTETLRASCYRGEEVWIGLYLRWLWVDGSWVRWSGWDQDPLDSDKGCMVLDHSGKWDQEKCEQRFPFICHQGPVCETF
;
A
#
# COMPACT_ATOMS: atom_id res chain seq x y z
N MET A 1 3.50 4.53 44.65
CA MET A 1 4.90 4.84 44.27
C MET A 1 5.75 3.74 44.89
N LEU A 2 6.46 2.89 44.15
CA LEU A 2 7.44 3.18 43.11
C LEU A 2 7.36 2.18 41.93
N SER A 3 7.68 2.70 40.75
CA SER A 3 7.83 2.04 39.46
C SER A 3 8.95 1.00 39.46
N PRO A 4 8.82 -0.17 38.80
CA PRO A 4 9.89 -1.17 38.71
C PRO A 4 10.94 -0.87 37.63
N TYR A 5 10.86 0.25 36.91
CA TYR A 5 11.75 0.53 35.78
C TYR A 5 12.94 1.42 36.19
N GLY A 6 14.16 0.85 36.14
CA GLY A 6 15.43 1.57 36.15
C GLY A 6 15.79 2.13 34.75
N PRO A 7 16.79 3.03 34.64
CA PRO A 7 17.02 3.88 33.47
C PRO A 7 17.72 3.19 32.27
N HIS A 8 17.77 1.86 32.24
CA HIS A 8 18.28 1.10 31.10
C HIS A 8 17.32 -0.06 30.84
N GLY A 9 16.70 -0.09 29.67
CA GLY A 9 15.66 -1.05 29.26
C GLY A 9 16.15 -2.49 29.17
N VAL A 10 16.44 -3.09 30.32
CA VAL A 10 16.81 -4.49 30.47
C VAL A 10 15.63 -5.20 31.13
N ARG A 11 15.05 -6.18 30.42
CA ARG A 11 14.15 -7.15 31.06
C ARG A 11 14.93 -7.95 32.10
N THR A 12 14.26 -8.32 33.18
CA THR A 12 14.83 -9.15 34.26
C THR A 12 15.26 -10.57 33.82
N ASP A 13 15.11 -10.92 32.54
CA ASP A 13 15.55 -12.18 31.93
C ASP A 13 16.86 -12.04 31.10
N GLY A 14 17.45 -10.84 31.03
CA GLY A 14 18.73 -10.63 30.35
C GLY A 14 18.68 -10.53 28.81
N SER A 15 17.49 -10.54 28.20
CA SER A 15 17.35 -10.41 26.75
C SER A 15 17.48 -8.94 26.28
N VAL A 16 18.33 -8.68 25.29
CA VAL A 16 18.52 -7.37 24.63
C VAL A 16 17.87 -7.41 23.25
N LEU A 17 17.03 -6.41 22.92
CA LEU A 17 16.40 -6.29 21.60
C LEU A 17 17.41 -5.80 20.56
N CYS A 18 17.64 -6.59 19.51
CA CYS A 18 18.41 -6.17 18.33
C CYS A 18 17.53 -5.31 17.39
N PRO A 19 18.05 -4.22 16.82
CA PRO A 19 17.33 -3.48 15.79
C PRO A 19 17.42 -4.19 14.45
N GLY A 20 16.39 -4.94 14.09
CA GLY A 20 16.21 -5.48 12.74
C GLY A 20 15.61 -4.43 11.80
N VAL A 21 16.14 -4.35 10.58
CA VAL A 21 15.51 -3.60 9.48
C VAL A 21 14.40 -4.46 8.89
N LEU A 22 13.17 -3.92 8.82
CA LEU A 22 12.05 -4.57 8.14
C LEU A 22 12.30 -4.57 6.63
N HIS A 23 12.51 -5.75 6.04
CA HIS A 23 12.37 -5.96 4.60
C HIS A 23 11.04 -6.67 4.37
N GLY A 24 10.06 -5.97 3.81
CA GLY A 24 8.78 -6.54 3.40
C GLY A 24 7.61 -5.61 3.69
N VAL A 25 7.22 -4.81 2.71
CA VAL A 25 5.91 -4.15 2.71
C VAL A 25 4.90 -5.21 2.28
N VAL A 26 4.12 -5.76 3.20
CA VAL A 26 3.00 -6.64 2.83
C VAL A 26 1.83 -5.76 2.41
N SER A 27 1.69 -5.53 1.11
CA SER A 27 0.50 -4.92 0.52
C SER A 27 -0.55 -6.00 0.29
N LEU A 28 -1.53 -6.14 1.18
CA LEU A 28 -2.70 -7.01 0.99
C LEU A 28 -3.67 -6.36 -0.01
N ARG A 29 -3.34 -6.47 -1.30
CA ARG A 29 -4.20 -6.06 -2.41
C ARG A 29 -4.71 -7.29 -3.12
N LEU A 30 -6.03 -7.42 -3.18
CA LEU A 30 -6.71 -8.44 -3.96
C LEU A 30 -7.07 -7.85 -5.31
N TYR A 31 -6.49 -8.39 -6.37
CA TYR A 31 -6.79 -7.99 -7.75
C TYR A 31 -7.89 -8.87 -8.34
N HIS A 32 -8.79 -8.24 -9.07
CA HIS A 32 -9.92 -8.90 -9.72
C HIS A 32 -10.03 -8.41 -11.16
N GLN A 33 -9.85 -9.33 -12.10
CA GLN A 33 -9.94 -9.07 -13.54
C GLN A 33 -11.39 -9.15 -13.99
N GLN A 34 -11.90 -8.07 -14.59
CA GLN A 34 -13.21 -8.10 -15.24
C GLN A 34 -13.13 -8.83 -16.59
N ASN A 35 -14.19 -9.53 -16.97
CA ASN A 35 -14.25 -10.29 -18.23
C ASN A 35 -14.89 -9.52 -19.39
N GLN A 36 -15.40 -8.32 -19.14
CA GLN A 36 -16.03 -7.48 -20.17
C GLN A 36 -15.11 -6.34 -20.56
N ASP A 37 -14.99 -6.10 -21.87
CA ASP A 37 -14.29 -4.93 -22.38
C ASP A 37 -15.16 -3.68 -22.18
N ARG A 38 -14.57 -2.65 -21.57
CA ARG A 38 -15.23 -1.40 -21.18
C ARG A 38 -14.37 -0.22 -21.55
N THR A 39 -14.99 0.94 -21.80
CA THR A 39 -14.24 2.20 -21.81
C THR A 39 -13.64 2.47 -20.44
N TRP A 40 -12.62 3.32 -20.34
CA TRP A 40 -11.96 3.56 -19.05
C TRP A 40 -12.93 4.06 -17.98
N SER A 41 -13.86 4.97 -18.33
CA SER A 41 -14.87 5.49 -17.39
C SER A 41 -15.90 4.44 -16.95
N GLU A 42 -16.29 3.54 -17.85
CA GLU A 42 -17.17 2.42 -17.50
C GLU A 42 -16.44 1.43 -16.60
N ALA A 43 -15.16 1.13 -16.88
CA ALA A 43 -14.33 0.27 -16.05
C ALA A 43 -14.19 0.80 -14.60
N VAL A 44 -14.02 2.12 -14.43
CA VAL A 44 -14.05 2.77 -13.10
C VAL A 44 -15.38 2.50 -12.41
N SER A 45 -16.50 2.68 -13.12
CA SER A 45 -17.84 2.50 -12.57
C SER A 45 -18.11 1.03 -12.19
N ASP A 46 -17.67 0.09 -13.03
CA ASP A 46 -17.83 -1.36 -12.81
C ASP A 46 -17.03 -1.83 -11.59
N CYS A 47 -15.79 -1.34 -11.40
CA CYS A 47 -15.03 -1.63 -10.17
C CYS A 47 -15.73 -1.04 -8.94
N ALA A 48 -16.21 0.21 -9.04
CA ALA A 48 -16.89 0.88 -7.92
C ALA A 48 -18.18 0.15 -7.51
N ALA A 49 -18.94 -0.40 -8.47
CA ALA A 49 -20.14 -1.19 -8.21
C ALA A 49 -19.87 -2.46 -7.37
N LEU A 50 -18.61 -2.90 -7.27
CA LEU A 50 -18.16 -4.05 -6.48
C LEU A 50 -17.44 -3.65 -5.18
N ASN A 51 -17.48 -2.37 -4.79
CA ASN A 51 -16.64 -1.82 -3.71
C ASN A 51 -15.15 -2.10 -3.96
N LEU A 52 -14.72 -1.90 -5.20
CA LEU A 52 -13.33 -1.95 -5.66
C LEU A 52 -12.99 -0.62 -6.34
N THR A 53 -11.72 -0.44 -6.68
CA THR A 53 -11.27 0.65 -7.56
C THR A 53 -10.38 0.06 -8.65
N LEU A 54 -10.13 0.78 -9.75
CA LEU A 54 -9.13 0.34 -10.72
C LEU A 54 -7.74 0.28 -10.07
N ALA A 55 -6.94 -0.70 -10.48
CA ALA A 55 -5.60 -1.00 -9.98
C ALA A 55 -4.75 0.26 -9.90
N SER A 56 -4.30 0.62 -8.69
CA SER A 56 -3.17 1.52 -8.50
C SER A 56 -1.89 0.71 -8.30
N ILE A 57 -0.81 1.16 -8.93
CA ILE A 57 0.46 0.43 -8.99
C ILE A 57 1.58 1.35 -8.51
N ARG A 58 2.17 1.01 -7.36
CA ARG A 58 3.22 1.76 -6.67
C ARG A 58 4.50 0.96 -6.47
N THR A 59 4.49 -0.34 -6.78
CA THR A 59 5.64 -1.23 -6.64
C THR A 59 5.68 -2.27 -7.77
N SER A 60 6.83 -2.92 -7.95
CA SER A 60 6.98 -4.04 -8.89
C SER A 60 6.03 -5.19 -8.59
N ASP A 61 5.76 -5.46 -7.32
CA ASP A 61 4.91 -6.57 -6.89
C ASP A 61 3.44 -6.28 -7.22
N GLN A 62 3.00 -5.04 -7.00
CA GLN A 62 1.68 -4.58 -7.44
C GLN A 62 1.55 -4.62 -8.97
N ASN A 63 2.61 -4.26 -9.70
CA ASN A 63 2.60 -4.33 -11.17
C ASN A 63 2.42 -5.77 -11.66
N SER A 64 3.13 -6.70 -11.02
CA SER A 64 3.04 -8.13 -11.33
C SER A 64 1.66 -8.69 -10.98
N ALA A 65 1.09 -8.31 -9.84
CA ALA A 65 -0.22 -8.77 -9.38
C ALA A 65 -1.39 -8.20 -10.19
N ALA A 66 -1.27 -6.97 -10.71
CA ALA A 66 -2.30 -6.33 -11.52
C ALA A 66 -2.36 -6.84 -12.97
N ARG A 67 -1.34 -7.58 -13.41
CA ARG A 67 -1.15 -8.04 -14.79
C ARG A 67 -2.27 -8.99 -15.23
N PRO A 68 -2.85 -8.80 -16.42
CA PRO A 68 -3.89 -9.69 -16.91
C PRO A 68 -3.26 -10.97 -17.51
N ASP A 69 -4.04 -12.04 -17.62
CA ASP A 69 -3.59 -13.30 -18.23
C ASP A 69 -3.34 -13.21 -19.74
N SER A 70 -3.92 -12.20 -20.40
CA SER A 70 -3.75 -11.96 -21.83
C SER A 70 -4.07 -10.51 -22.22
N GLY A 71 -3.48 -10.05 -23.32
CA GLY A 71 -3.79 -8.74 -23.90
C GLY A 71 -3.35 -7.55 -23.02
N LYS A 72 -4.26 -6.60 -22.83
CA LYS A 72 -4.08 -5.39 -22.03
C LYS A 72 -5.26 -5.21 -21.10
N VAL A 73 -5.05 -4.50 -20.00
CA VAL A 73 -6.10 -4.20 -19.04
C VAL A 73 -6.00 -2.75 -18.58
N TRP A 74 -7.14 -2.09 -18.38
CA TRP A 74 -7.20 -0.77 -17.77
C TRP A 74 -6.64 -0.79 -16.34
N THR A 75 -5.85 0.23 -16.03
CA THR A 75 -5.41 0.56 -14.66
C THR A 75 -6.01 1.90 -14.24
N GLY A 76 -5.84 2.27 -12.98
CA GLY A 76 -6.41 3.49 -12.41
C GLY A 76 -5.67 4.78 -12.78
N LEU A 77 -4.54 4.70 -13.49
CA LEU A 77 -3.74 5.87 -13.86
C LEU A 77 -4.39 6.59 -15.02
N SER A 78 -4.65 7.87 -14.82
CA SER A 78 -5.29 8.73 -15.81
C SER A 78 -4.49 10.02 -16.08
N ARG A 79 -5.10 10.91 -16.86
CA ARG A 79 -4.55 12.12 -17.49
C ARG A 79 -3.77 13.09 -16.57
N VAL A 80 -3.86 12.92 -15.25
CA VAL A 80 -3.29 13.82 -14.23
C VAL A 80 -2.22 13.12 -13.39
N TRP A 81 -1.70 11.96 -13.82
CA TRP A 81 -0.85 11.11 -12.96
C TRP A 81 -1.53 10.76 -11.63
N ASP A 82 -2.86 10.71 -11.68
CA ASP A 82 -3.73 10.49 -10.55
C ASP A 82 -4.31 9.09 -10.68
N TRP A 83 -4.11 8.31 -9.62
CA TRP A 83 -4.60 6.94 -9.53
C TRP A 83 -5.96 6.95 -8.85
N THR A 84 -6.96 6.34 -9.48
CA THR A 84 -8.31 6.22 -8.91
C THR A 84 -8.29 5.65 -7.49
N GLY A 85 -8.76 6.43 -6.51
CA GLY A 85 -8.86 6.03 -5.10
C GLY A 85 -7.54 6.02 -4.32
N ALA A 86 -6.41 6.38 -4.95
CA ALA A 86 -5.11 6.50 -4.28
C ALA A 86 -4.53 7.93 -4.34
N GLY A 87 -5.22 8.86 -5.01
CA GLY A 87 -4.75 10.22 -5.21
C GLY A 87 -3.59 10.29 -6.21
N PRO A 88 -2.89 11.44 -6.29
CA PRO A 88 -1.72 11.59 -7.14
C PRO A 88 -0.74 10.44 -6.87
N ALA A 89 0.11 10.13 -7.85
CA ALA A 89 1.28 9.28 -7.64
C ALA A 89 2.27 9.95 -6.65
N GLU A 90 1.87 10.10 -5.39
CA GLU A 90 2.70 10.58 -4.30
C GLU A 90 3.64 9.45 -3.89
N PRO A 91 4.94 9.75 -3.67
CA PRO A 91 5.87 8.75 -3.19
C PRO A 91 5.51 8.32 -1.76
N ILE A 92 5.74 7.05 -1.44
CA ILE A 92 5.42 6.47 -0.11
C ILE A 92 6.28 7.14 0.99
N SER A 93 7.38 7.81 0.61
CA SER A 93 8.10 8.77 1.43
C SER A 93 8.82 9.83 0.59
N ALA A 94 9.20 10.96 1.18
CA ALA A 94 9.91 12.06 0.51
C ALA A 94 11.25 11.67 -0.18
N ASN A 95 11.77 10.46 0.07
CA ASN A 95 13.04 9.97 -0.46
C ASN A 95 12.89 8.80 -1.44
N GLU A 96 11.68 8.38 -1.79
CA GLU A 96 11.45 7.31 -2.77
C GLU A 96 11.14 7.89 -4.15
N GLU A 97 11.80 7.36 -5.17
CA GLU A 97 11.48 7.65 -6.57
C GLU A 97 10.11 7.05 -6.92
N TRP A 98 9.37 7.71 -7.80
CA TRP A 98 8.10 7.20 -8.30
C TRP A 98 8.29 5.84 -8.97
N PHE A 99 7.36 4.91 -8.74
CA PHE A 99 7.34 3.66 -9.50
C PHE A 99 6.58 3.88 -10.81
N GLU A 100 7.28 3.77 -11.94
CA GLU A 100 6.63 3.65 -13.25
C GLU A 100 7.36 2.60 -14.09
N GLN A 101 6.60 1.96 -14.99
CA GLN A 101 7.14 0.99 -15.94
C GLN A 101 6.55 1.20 -17.33
N TRP A 102 6.71 2.40 -17.87
CA TRP A 102 6.28 2.71 -19.23
C TRP A 102 7.01 1.87 -20.28
N ALA A 103 6.31 1.56 -21.36
CA ALA A 103 6.94 1.06 -22.56
C ALA A 103 7.85 2.12 -23.20
N PRO A 104 8.83 1.73 -24.04
CA PRO A 104 9.61 2.70 -24.80
C PRO A 104 8.70 3.69 -25.53
N ASP A 105 9.06 4.98 -25.47
CA ASP A 105 8.34 6.11 -26.07
C ASP A 105 6.96 6.41 -25.46
N GLU A 106 6.65 5.87 -24.28
CA GLU A 106 5.43 6.19 -23.51
C GLU A 106 5.77 6.98 -22.23
N PRO A 107 4.83 7.79 -21.70
CA PRO A 107 3.53 8.13 -22.27
C PRO A 107 3.64 9.20 -23.37
N TRP A 108 3.05 8.93 -24.55
CA TRP A 108 3.13 9.84 -25.71
C TRP A 108 2.33 11.15 -25.54
N ASP A 109 1.22 11.13 -24.79
CA ASP A 109 0.44 12.31 -24.41
C ASP A 109 -0.22 12.07 -23.04
N LYS A 110 -0.27 13.12 -22.21
CA LYS A 110 -0.89 13.12 -20.88
C LYS A 110 -2.42 13.12 -20.94
N LYS A 111 -3.05 13.06 -22.10
CA LYS A 111 -4.51 13.08 -22.27
C LYS A 111 -5.16 11.71 -22.34
N ASN A 112 -4.39 10.65 -22.18
CA ASN A 112 -4.83 9.29 -22.37
C ASN A 112 -4.95 8.54 -21.03
N CYS A 113 -5.54 7.36 -21.11
CA CYS A 113 -5.72 6.44 -20.00
C CYS A 113 -4.66 5.34 -20.08
N THR A 114 -4.27 4.78 -18.93
CA THR A 114 -3.17 3.82 -18.88
C THR A 114 -3.67 2.39 -18.90
N ALA A 115 -3.05 1.56 -19.75
CA ALA A 115 -3.28 0.13 -19.75
C ALA A 115 -1.98 -0.64 -19.45
N LEU A 116 -2.10 -1.73 -18.70
CA LEU A 116 -1.00 -2.64 -18.40
C LEU A 116 -0.98 -3.78 -19.42
N ARG A 117 0.19 -4.03 -20.03
CA ARG A 117 0.36 -5.03 -21.08
C ARG A 117 0.85 -6.37 -20.54
N THR A 118 0.21 -7.46 -20.98
CA THR A 118 0.57 -8.83 -20.55
C THR A 118 1.92 -9.30 -21.06
N SER A 119 2.45 -8.80 -22.17
CA SER A 119 3.68 -9.38 -22.77
C SER A 119 4.93 -9.10 -21.94
N ASP A 120 5.01 -7.93 -21.34
CA ASP A 120 6.19 -7.42 -20.65
C ASP A 120 5.89 -6.76 -19.29
N GLY A 121 4.62 -6.52 -18.96
CA GLY A 121 4.25 -5.80 -17.75
C GLY A 121 4.46 -4.29 -17.87
N LEU A 122 4.67 -3.77 -19.08
CA LEU A 122 4.86 -2.36 -19.31
C LEU A 122 3.53 -1.62 -19.50
N TRP A 123 3.52 -0.36 -19.11
CA TRP A 123 2.39 0.54 -19.21
C TRP A 123 2.38 1.20 -20.58
N VAL A 124 1.20 1.28 -21.18
CA VAL A 124 0.99 1.93 -22.47
C VAL A 124 -0.13 2.95 -22.37
N SER A 125 0.00 4.03 -23.14
CA SER A 125 -0.98 5.10 -23.21
C SER A 125 -2.06 4.73 -24.22
N LYS A 126 -3.33 4.87 -23.84
CA LYS A 126 -4.47 4.45 -24.66
C LYS A 126 -5.58 5.49 -24.67
N ASP A 127 -6.24 5.63 -25.82
CA ASP A 127 -7.43 6.48 -25.90
C ASP A 127 -8.46 5.94 -24.90
N CYS A 128 -8.94 6.81 -24.00
CA CYS A 128 -9.87 6.43 -22.95
C CYS A 128 -11.21 5.87 -23.47
N THR A 129 -11.49 6.08 -24.76
CA THR A 129 -12.67 5.54 -25.46
C THR A 129 -12.45 4.15 -26.06
N GLU A 130 -11.21 3.63 -26.09
CA GLU A 130 -10.96 2.21 -26.38
C GLU A 130 -11.65 1.33 -25.33
N THR A 131 -12.03 0.11 -25.72
CA THR A 131 -12.65 -0.84 -24.80
C THR A 131 -11.65 -1.92 -24.40
N LEU A 132 -11.33 -2.04 -23.13
CA LEU A 132 -10.45 -3.06 -22.56
C LEU A 132 -11.07 -3.59 -21.26
N ARG A 133 -10.69 -4.79 -20.85
CA ARG A 133 -10.98 -5.31 -19.50
C ARG A 133 -10.39 -4.40 -18.43
N ALA A 134 -10.93 -4.51 -17.21
CA ALA A 134 -10.51 -3.75 -16.04
C ALA A 134 -9.75 -4.63 -15.04
N SER A 135 -8.65 -4.11 -14.49
CA SER A 135 -7.96 -4.70 -13.36
C SER A 135 -8.44 -3.94 -12.15
N CYS A 136 -9.44 -4.46 -11.45
CA CYS A 136 -9.91 -3.87 -10.21
C CYS A 136 -9.04 -4.36 -9.05
N TYR A 137 -8.94 -3.59 -7.98
CA TYR A 137 -8.36 -4.05 -6.72
C TYR A 137 -9.16 -3.56 -5.52
N ARG A 138 -9.00 -4.30 -4.42
CA ARG A 138 -9.29 -3.82 -3.07
C ARG A 138 -7.98 -3.81 -2.29
N GLY A 139 -7.63 -2.69 -1.69
CA GLY A 139 -6.62 -2.68 -0.63
C GLY A 139 -7.30 -3.02 0.70
N GLU A 140 -6.67 -3.85 1.50
CA GLU A 140 -7.10 -4.11 2.87
C GLU A 140 -6.33 -3.21 3.83
N GLU A 141 -7.05 -2.63 4.79
CA GLU A 141 -6.44 -2.04 5.97
C GLU A 141 -5.92 -3.17 6.85
N VAL A 142 -4.67 -3.06 7.29
CA VAL A 142 -4.02 -4.11 8.08
C VAL A 142 -3.52 -3.53 9.38
N TRP A 143 -3.80 -4.21 10.48
CA TRP A 143 -3.20 -3.86 11.76
C TRP A 143 -1.69 -4.01 11.69
N ILE A 144 -1.00 -2.97 12.17
CA ILE A 144 0.41 -3.02 12.51
C ILE A 144 0.57 -2.88 14.02
N GLY A 145 1.73 -3.29 14.52
CA GLY A 145 2.01 -3.26 15.96
C GLY A 145 2.18 -1.86 16.57
N LEU A 146 1.83 -0.77 15.89
CA LEU A 146 2.03 0.59 16.41
C LEU A 146 0.82 1.04 17.22
N TYR A 147 1.07 1.53 18.44
CA TYR A 147 0.06 2.01 19.38
C TYR A 147 0.51 3.36 19.99
N LEU A 148 -0.44 4.27 20.26
CA LEU A 148 -0.17 5.60 20.84
C LEU A 148 0.88 6.43 20.09
N ARG A 149 0.90 6.37 18.75
CA ARG A 149 1.78 7.13 17.83
C ARG A 149 3.28 6.82 17.87
N TRP A 150 3.83 6.35 18.98
CA TRP A 150 5.29 6.26 19.14
C TRP A 150 5.82 4.93 19.66
N LEU A 151 4.94 4.01 20.06
CA LEU A 151 5.32 2.80 20.76
C LEU A 151 4.81 1.57 20.01
N TRP A 152 5.73 0.71 19.61
CA TRP A 152 5.40 -0.62 19.11
C TRP A 152 4.94 -1.52 20.28
N VAL A 153 4.05 -2.47 20.00
CA VAL A 153 3.56 -3.45 21.00
C VAL A 153 4.67 -4.32 21.59
N ASP A 154 5.84 -4.38 20.96
CA ASP A 154 7.05 -5.02 21.49
C ASP A 154 7.82 -4.16 22.51
N GLY A 155 7.37 -2.93 22.74
CA GLY A 155 7.95 -1.95 23.66
C GLY A 155 9.02 -1.06 23.03
N SER A 156 9.34 -1.21 21.75
CA SER A 156 10.30 -0.38 21.05
C SER A 156 9.70 0.96 20.59
N TRP A 157 10.52 2.01 20.54
CA TRP A 157 10.10 3.32 20.08
C TRP A 157 10.18 3.45 18.56
N VAL A 158 9.24 4.17 17.95
CA VAL A 158 9.29 4.54 16.53
C VAL A 158 10.54 5.37 16.26
N ARG A 159 11.39 4.90 15.34
CA ARG A 159 12.63 5.59 14.93
C ARG A 159 12.46 6.43 13.66
N TRP A 160 11.47 6.09 12.85
CA TRP A 160 11.12 6.80 11.63
C TRP A 160 9.60 6.69 11.44
N SER A 161 8.99 7.77 10.96
CA SER A 161 7.55 7.82 10.75
C SER A 161 7.21 8.44 9.42
N GLY A 162 6.32 7.79 8.66
CA GLY A 162 5.75 8.31 7.41
C GLY A 162 4.45 9.11 7.62
N TRP A 163 4.36 9.92 8.68
CA TRP A 163 3.15 10.71 8.96
C TRP A 163 2.91 11.77 7.87
N ASP A 164 1.69 11.82 7.35
CA ASP A 164 1.10 13.09 6.92
C ASP A 164 0.65 13.86 8.19
N GLN A 165 0.80 15.17 8.22
CA GLN A 165 0.73 16.01 9.45
C GLN A 165 -0.69 16.19 10.05
N ASP A 166 -1.56 15.20 9.95
CA ASP A 166 -2.91 15.31 10.50
C ASP A 166 -2.93 15.21 12.04
N PRO A 167 -3.89 15.91 12.69
CA PRO A 167 -4.02 15.86 14.13
C PRO A 167 -4.46 14.47 14.57
N LEU A 168 -3.82 13.95 15.62
CA LEU A 168 -4.20 12.69 16.21
C LEU A 168 -5.63 12.75 16.73
N ASP A 169 -6.43 11.75 16.34
CA ASP A 169 -7.70 11.49 16.98
C ASP A 169 -7.45 10.78 18.33
N SER A 170 -7.82 11.42 19.42
CA SER A 170 -7.68 10.86 20.78
C SER A 170 -8.57 9.64 21.01
N ASP A 171 -9.62 9.46 20.21
CA ASP A 171 -10.53 8.32 20.29
C ASP A 171 -10.02 7.11 19.49
N LYS A 172 -8.90 7.25 18.76
CA LYS A 172 -8.27 6.21 17.94
C LYS A 172 -6.83 5.93 18.43
N GLY A 173 -6.63 4.79 19.08
CA GLY A 173 -5.35 4.44 19.72
C GLY A 173 -4.45 3.51 18.91
N CYS A 174 -5.00 2.78 17.95
CA CYS A 174 -4.32 1.73 17.18
C CYS A 174 -4.03 2.18 15.75
N MET A 175 -2.99 1.62 15.14
CA MET A 175 -2.55 2.01 13.80
C MET A 175 -2.77 0.90 12.78
N VAL A 176 -3.27 1.27 11.61
CA VAL A 176 -3.31 0.43 10.42
C VAL A 176 -2.37 0.95 9.35
N LEU A 177 -1.95 0.08 8.43
CA LEU A 177 -1.58 0.53 7.09
C LEU A 177 -2.84 0.58 6.24
N ASP A 178 -3.10 1.72 5.62
CA ASP A 178 -4.21 1.90 4.68
C ASP A 178 -3.96 1.19 3.34
N HIS A 179 -4.94 1.24 2.44
CA HIS A 179 -4.80 0.66 1.10
C HIS A 179 -3.64 1.25 0.30
N SER A 180 -3.18 2.45 0.62
CA SER A 180 -2.11 3.19 -0.05
C SER A 180 -0.72 2.91 0.54
N GLY A 181 -0.65 2.18 1.65
CA GLY A 181 0.57 1.89 2.41
C GLY A 181 0.95 2.98 3.42
N LYS A 182 0.08 3.97 3.62
CA LYS A 182 0.23 5.04 4.61
C LYS A 182 -0.34 4.59 5.95
N TRP A 183 0.11 5.23 7.02
CA TRP A 183 -0.36 4.93 8.37
C TRP A 183 -1.66 5.69 8.62
N ASP A 184 -2.67 5.02 9.15
CA ASP A 184 -3.92 5.65 9.60
C ASP A 184 -4.31 5.17 11.00
N GLN A 185 -4.97 6.06 11.75
CA GLN A 185 -5.46 5.76 13.09
C GLN A 185 -6.83 5.10 13.02
N GLU A 186 -7.02 4.04 13.81
CA GLU A 186 -8.32 3.40 13.95
C GLU A 186 -8.67 3.04 15.40
N LYS A 187 -9.97 2.85 15.63
CA LYS A 187 -10.47 2.37 16.92
C LYS A 187 -9.98 0.93 17.13
N CYS A 188 -9.35 0.67 18.27
CA CYS A 188 -8.72 -0.62 18.55
C CYS A 188 -9.71 -1.80 18.55
N GLU A 189 -11.01 -1.54 18.67
CA GLU A 189 -12.08 -2.54 18.61
C GLU A 189 -12.43 -2.98 17.18
N GLN A 190 -11.91 -2.30 16.16
CA GLN A 190 -12.12 -2.68 14.77
C GLN A 190 -11.48 -4.04 14.45
N ARG A 191 -12.04 -4.70 13.44
CA ARG A 191 -11.56 -6.01 12.98
C ARG A 191 -10.89 -5.88 11.63
N PHE A 192 -9.57 -5.88 11.63
CA PHE A 192 -8.74 -5.92 10.44
C PHE A 192 -7.86 -7.18 10.43
N PRO A 193 -7.45 -7.67 9.24
CA PRO A 193 -6.28 -8.55 9.14
C PRO A 193 -5.05 -7.89 9.77
N PHE A 194 -4.03 -8.68 10.14
CA PHE A 194 -2.86 -8.18 10.85
C PHE A 194 -1.57 -8.81 10.34
N ILE A 195 -0.47 -8.05 10.45
CA ILE A 195 0.87 -8.52 10.09
C ILE A 195 1.63 -8.88 11.36
N CYS A 196 2.23 -10.06 11.39
CA CYS A 196 3.15 -10.46 12.45
C CYS A 196 4.60 -10.18 12.02
N HIS A 197 5.42 -9.71 12.95
CA HIS A 197 6.87 -9.70 12.78
C HIS A 197 7.50 -10.69 13.77
N GLN A 198 8.50 -11.43 13.30
CA GLN A 198 9.40 -12.18 14.18
C GLN A 198 10.76 -11.51 14.11
N GLY A 199 11.15 -10.83 15.20
CA GLY A 199 12.51 -10.32 15.34
C GLY A 199 13.51 -11.48 15.41
N PRO A 200 14.80 -11.25 15.08
CA PRO A 200 15.83 -12.24 15.31
C PRO A 200 15.83 -12.61 16.80
N VAL A 201 15.67 -13.91 17.09
CA VAL A 201 15.80 -14.46 18.43
C VAL A 201 17.30 -14.45 18.75
N CYS A 202 17.74 -13.55 19.63
CA CYS A 202 19.09 -13.66 20.19
C CYS A 202 19.11 -14.85 21.15
N GLU A 203 19.52 -16.01 20.66
CA GLU A 203 19.93 -17.12 21.52
C GLU A 203 21.33 -16.83 22.05
N THR A 204 21.48 -16.72 23.36
CA THR A 204 22.78 -16.66 24.04
C THR A 204 23.32 -18.09 24.20
N PHE A 205 24.51 -18.37 23.65
CA PHE A 205 25.31 -19.54 24.05
C PHE A 205 25.98 -19.30 25.40
#